data_AF-A0A2T2SV80-F1
#
_entry.id   AF-A0A2T2SV80-F1
#
_cell.length_a   1.000
_cell.length_b   1.000
_cell.length_c   1.000
_cell.angle_alpha   90.00
_cell.angle_beta   90.00
_cell.angle_gamma   90.00
#
_symmetry.space_group_name_H-M   'P 1'
#
loop_
_entity.id
_entity.type
_entity.pdbx_description
1 polymer ?
#
loop_
_entity_poly.entity_id
_entity_poly.type
_entity_poly.pdbx_seq_one_letter_code
_entity_poly.pdbx_strand_id
1 'polypeptide(L)'
;MRRALLAYAGLGLLLAPAPLLNVLQAESAAVVALVSFFVASLSAVGAFDRRSVSLWRVLVRQEAALLVPLGVLTVAQLWAPNCTFGQGLLFYVLFPGITVVFAVSLAYATVGLGLTRPRLLLGGLGILIILAGPLYDLGLHPQFYTYNHVFGGVLGPIYDKQLAVRPGLFVFRGLTLLWAATAVLSGRWARGHGSGWPLLVCVLGIGGIYAFSSPLGINTSAELLQEQLGGHTRTAHFDLYYDPEEVGEATAADLAAAHEARYAWVRGRLDQESGGVALDSPDAPAPRSGVAEPGA
;
A
#
# COMPACT_ATOMS: atom_id res chain seq x y z
N MET A 1 15.25 -4.36 24.54
CA MET A 1 14.53 -5.63 24.27
C MET A 1 13.24 -5.78 25.05
N ARG A 2 13.22 -5.69 26.39
CA ARG A 2 11.95 -5.78 27.18
C ARG A 2 10.83 -4.87 26.66
N ARG A 3 11.11 -3.59 26.39
CA ARG A 3 10.14 -2.64 25.83
C ARG A 3 9.59 -3.07 24.45
N ALA A 4 10.44 -3.63 23.59
CA ALA A 4 10.03 -4.11 22.27
C ALA A 4 9.11 -5.34 22.38
N LEU A 5 9.47 -6.30 23.24
CA LEU A 5 8.64 -7.48 23.51
C LEU A 5 7.27 -7.09 24.11
N LEU A 6 7.24 -6.13 25.04
CA LEU A 6 5.99 -5.60 25.60
C LEU A 6 5.14 -4.90 24.54
N ALA A 7 5.76 -4.11 23.65
CA ALA A 7 5.06 -3.46 22.55
C ALA A 7 4.45 -4.50 21.58
N TYR A 8 5.20 -5.55 21.24
CA TYR A 8 4.71 -6.62 20.38
C TYR A 8 3.65 -7.51 21.03
N ALA A 9 3.78 -7.81 22.33
CA ALA A 9 2.75 -8.51 23.08
C ALA A 9 1.47 -7.66 23.14
N GLY A 10 1.60 -6.38 23.48
CA GLY A 10 0.47 -5.43 23.48
C GLY A 10 -0.19 -5.33 22.11
N LEU A 11 0.60 -5.24 21.03
CA LEU A 11 0.09 -5.24 19.67
C LEU A 11 -0.69 -6.52 19.36
N GLY A 12 -0.12 -7.70 19.60
CA GLY A 12 -0.80 -8.96 19.36
C GLY A 12 -2.13 -9.05 20.11
N LEU A 13 -2.15 -8.62 21.39
CA LEU A 13 -3.37 -8.61 22.22
C LEU A 13 -4.43 -7.61 21.72
N LEU A 14 -4.03 -6.52 21.07
CA LEU A 14 -4.95 -5.57 20.44
C LEU A 14 -5.52 -6.08 19.12
N LEU A 15 -4.73 -6.82 18.33
CA LEU A 15 -5.17 -7.39 17.05
C LEU A 15 -6.07 -8.61 17.24
N ALA A 16 -5.76 -9.45 18.23
CA ALA A 16 -6.48 -10.69 18.56
C ALA A 16 -8.02 -10.60 18.63
N PRO A 17 -8.63 -9.55 19.22
CA PRO A 17 -10.08 -9.38 19.23
C PRO A 17 -10.64 -8.55 18.06
N ALA A 18 -9.79 -7.87 17.30
CA ALA A 18 -10.23 -6.95 16.25
C ALA A 18 -10.59 -7.73 14.97
N PRO A 19 -11.85 -7.70 14.49
CA PRO A 19 -12.22 -8.31 13.22
C PRO A 19 -11.30 -7.81 12.09
N LEU A 20 -11.04 -8.65 11.08
CA LEU A 20 -10.07 -8.45 10.00
C LEU A 20 -8.59 -8.53 10.43
N LEU A 21 -8.25 -8.17 11.66
CA LEU A 21 -6.88 -8.18 12.17
C LEU A 21 -6.57 -9.37 13.09
N ASN A 22 -7.60 -10.07 13.55
CA ASN A 22 -7.54 -11.24 14.42
C ASN A 22 -7.12 -12.53 13.72
N VAL A 23 -6.99 -12.50 12.39
CA VAL A 23 -6.49 -13.61 11.57
C VAL A 23 -5.11 -13.26 11.01
N LEU A 24 -4.23 -14.25 10.89
CA LEU A 24 -2.93 -14.08 10.24
C LEU A 24 -3.10 -13.95 8.72
N GLN A 25 -3.05 -12.73 8.20
CA GLN A 25 -3.22 -12.42 6.78
C GLN A 25 -2.49 -11.12 6.42
N ALA A 26 -2.70 -10.60 5.21
CA ALA A 26 -1.98 -9.42 4.71
C ALA A 26 -2.19 -8.18 5.61
N GLU A 27 -3.41 -7.99 6.11
CA GLU A 27 -3.84 -6.83 6.91
C GLU A 27 -3.16 -6.83 8.28
N SER A 28 -3.25 -7.94 9.01
CA SER A 28 -2.59 -8.07 10.32
C SER A 28 -1.07 -8.05 10.16
N ALA A 29 -0.51 -8.67 9.11
CA ALA A 29 0.91 -8.59 8.80
C ALA A 29 1.36 -7.15 8.49
N ALA A 30 0.55 -6.36 7.78
CA ALA A 30 0.86 -4.97 7.47
C ALA A 30 0.87 -4.08 8.72
N VAL A 31 -0.09 -4.28 9.63
CA VAL A 31 -0.11 -3.58 10.92
C VAL A 31 1.09 -3.97 11.78
N VAL A 32 1.45 -5.26 11.82
CA VAL A 32 2.65 -5.73 12.54
C VAL A 32 3.92 -5.14 11.93
N ALA A 33 4.02 -5.06 10.60
CA ALA A 33 5.16 -4.43 9.91
C ALA A 33 5.28 -2.94 10.23
N LEU A 34 4.16 -2.22 10.18
CA LEU A 34 4.10 -0.80 10.52
C LEU A 34 4.66 -0.53 11.92
N VAL A 35 4.18 -1.27 12.91
CA VAL A 35 4.64 -1.11 14.29
C VAL A 35 6.07 -1.60 14.48
N SER A 36 6.44 -2.72 13.84
CA SER A 36 7.78 -3.29 13.95
C SER A 36 8.86 -2.38 13.39
N PHE A 37 8.58 -1.62 12.33
CA PHE A 37 9.50 -0.61 11.82
C PHE A 37 9.93 0.37 12.91
N PHE A 38 8.97 0.99 13.62
CA PHE A 38 9.27 1.97 14.67
C PHE A 38 9.88 1.31 15.91
N VAL A 39 9.34 0.18 16.35
CA VAL A 39 9.84 -0.52 17.54
C VAL A 39 11.27 -1.02 17.33
N ALA A 40 11.55 -1.66 16.19
CA ALA A 40 12.86 -2.21 15.87
C ALA A 40 13.89 -1.10 15.63
N SER A 41 13.55 -0.06 14.86
CA SER A 41 14.47 1.07 14.60
C SER A 41 14.87 1.80 15.89
N LEU A 42 13.90 2.19 16.73
CA LEU A 42 14.16 2.89 17.99
C LEU A 42 14.95 2.02 18.98
N SER A 43 14.61 0.74 19.08
CA SER A 43 15.34 -0.19 19.93
C SER A 43 16.75 -0.48 19.39
N ALA A 44 16.95 -0.50 18.07
CA ALA A 44 18.26 -0.73 17.44
C ALA A 44 19.19 0.47 17.60
N VAL A 45 18.68 1.71 17.45
CA VAL A 45 19.47 2.93 17.74
C VAL A 45 20.05 2.88 19.15
N GLY A 46 19.23 2.58 20.16
CA GLY A 46 19.70 2.47 21.54
C GLY A 46 20.69 1.32 21.79
N ALA A 47 20.70 0.29 20.94
CA ALA A 47 21.65 -0.81 21.00
C ALA A 47 22.99 -0.43 20.34
N PHE A 48 22.98 0.25 19.20
CA PHE A 48 24.19 0.65 18.47
C PHE A 48 24.91 1.86 19.06
N ASP A 49 24.20 2.70 19.84
CA ASP A 49 24.80 3.79 20.61
C ASP A 49 25.79 3.26 21.66
N ARG A 50 25.59 2.01 22.13
CA ARG A 50 26.55 1.29 22.96
C ARG A 50 27.61 0.69 22.02
N ARG A 51 28.79 1.32 21.96
CA ARG A 51 29.88 1.21 20.96
C ARG A 51 30.42 -0.18 20.54
N SER A 52 29.82 -1.33 20.91
CA SER A 52 30.40 -2.66 20.63
C SER A 52 29.41 -3.78 20.26
N VAL A 53 28.15 -3.47 19.96
CA VAL A 53 27.16 -4.51 19.63
C VAL A 53 27.20 -4.85 18.13
N SER A 54 27.28 -6.13 17.79
CA SER A 54 27.25 -6.60 16.40
C SER A 54 25.87 -6.42 15.75
N LEU A 55 25.86 -5.98 14.48
CA LEU A 55 24.64 -5.83 13.66
C LEU A 55 23.80 -7.11 13.67
N TRP A 56 24.43 -8.26 13.39
CA TRP A 56 23.77 -9.56 13.34
C TRP A 56 23.05 -9.91 14.64
N ARG A 57 23.67 -9.63 15.81
CA ARG A 57 23.05 -9.90 17.11
C ARG A 57 21.84 -9.03 17.37
N VAL A 58 21.87 -7.76 16.93
CA VAL A 58 20.70 -6.87 17.04
C VAL A 58 19.60 -7.36 16.10
N LEU A 59 19.93 -7.67 14.85
CA LEU A 59 18.99 -8.14 13.85
C LEU A 59 18.27 -9.42 14.29
N VAL A 60 19.01 -10.49 14.63
CA VAL A 60 18.43 -11.77 15.09
C VAL A 60 17.51 -11.58 16.29
N ARG A 61 17.86 -10.67 17.21
CA ARG A 61 17.01 -10.39 18.38
C ARG A 61 15.72 -9.67 18.02
N GLN A 62 15.75 -8.76 17.05
CA GLN A 62 14.55 -8.05 16.60
C GLN A 62 13.66 -8.97 15.75
N GLU A 63 14.24 -9.80 14.88
CA GLU A 63 13.52 -10.84 14.13
C GLU A 63 12.86 -11.84 15.07
N ALA A 64 13.61 -12.36 16.05
CA ALA A 64 13.06 -13.28 17.05
C ALA A 64 11.93 -12.64 17.88
N ALA A 65 11.94 -11.32 18.07
CA ALA A 65 10.87 -10.62 18.76
C ALA A 65 9.55 -10.61 17.96
N LEU A 66 9.59 -10.78 16.63
CA LEU A 66 8.40 -11.00 15.80
C LEU A 66 7.73 -12.36 16.03
N LEU A 67 8.33 -13.27 16.79
CA LEU A 67 7.65 -14.49 17.23
C LEU A 67 6.54 -14.20 18.25
N VAL A 68 6.60 -13.06 18.95
CA VAL A 68 5.58 -12.68 19.95
C VAL A 68 4.24 -12.35 19.30
N PRO A 69 4.11 -11.38 18.36
CA PRO A 69 2.83 -11.14 17.69
C PRO A 69 2.39 -12.36 16.85
N LEU A 70 3.33 -13.08 16.23
CA LEU A 70 3.02 -14.30 15.48
C LEU A 70 2.37 -15.37 16.36
N GLY A 71 2.94 -15.61 17.54
CA GLY A 71 2.40 -16.56 18.50
C GLY A 71 0.99 -16.18 18.96
N VAL A 72 0.77 -14.89 19.26
CA VAL A 72 -0.56 -14.40 19.64
C VAL A 72 -1.58 -14.56 18.51
N LEU A 73 -1.24 -14.19 17.27
CA LEU A 73 -2.12 -14.36 16.11
C LEU A 73 -2.35 -15.84 15.73
N THR A 74 -1.40 -16.71 16.03
CA THR A 74 -1.56 -18.16 15.86
C THR A 74 -2.54 -18.72 16.90
N VAL A 75 -2.43 -18.29 18.16
CA VAL A 75 -3.39 -18.64 19.22
C VAL A 75 -4.78 -18.07 18.91
N ALA A 76 -4.87 -16.92 18.25
CA ALA A 76 -6.14 -16.31 17.88
C ALA A 76 -7.00 -17.17 16.94
N GLN A 77 -6.40 -18.14 16.26
CA GLN A 77 -7.14 -19.10 15.44
C GLN A 77 -8.14 -19.96 16.22
N LEU A 78 -7.96 -20.10 17.53
CA LEU A 78 -8.89 -20.85 18.38
C LEU A 78 -10.29 -20.23 18.40
N TRP A 79 -10.42 -18.92 18.13
CA TRP A 79 -11.71 -18.22 18.05
C TRP A 79 -11.95 -17.51 16.71
N ALA A 80 -10.90 -17.28 15.92
CA ALA A 80 -10.97 -16.71 14.57
C ALA A 80 -10.32 -17.67 13.56
N PRO A 81 -11.03 -18.73 13.12
CA PRO A 81 -10.48 -19.72 12.20
C PRO A 81 -9.96 -19.07 10.91
N ASN A 82 -8.76 -19.49 10.48
CA ASN A 82 -8.10 -18.96 9.30
C ASN A 82 -7.84 -20.06 8.27
N CYS A 83 -8.57 -20.02 7.15
CA CYS A 83 -8.44 -20.99 6.07
C CYS A 83 -7.18 -20.78 5.20
N THR A 84 -6.53 -19.62 5.28
CA THR A 84 -5.38 -19.23 4.44
C THR A 84 -4.11 -19.03 5.26
N PHE A 85 -3.96 -19.76 6.38
CA PHE A 85 -2.84 -19.58 7.32
C PHE A 85 -1.45 -19.65 6.66
N GLY A 86 -1.23 -20.57 5.73
CA GLY A 86 0.04 -20.69 5.01
C GLY A 86 0.40 -19.42 4.21
N GLN A 87 -0.60 -18.82 3.56
CA GLN A 87 -0.44 -17.54 2.88
C GLN A 87 -0.21 -16.39 3.88
N GLY A 88 -0.90 -16.42 5.01
CA GLY A 88 -0.66 -15.49 6.13
C GLY A 88 0.77 -15.53 6.64
N LEU A 89 1.36 -16.72 6.80
CA LEU A 89 2.77 -16.88 7.18
C LEU A 89 3.72 -16.28 6.15
N LEU A 90 3.43 -16.48 4.85
CA LEU A 90 4.22 -15.89 3.78
C LEU A 90 4.18 -14.36 3.85
N PHE A 91 2.99 -13.76 4.02
CA PHE A 91 2.88 -12.31 4.22
C PHE A 91 3.59 -11.85 5.49
N TYR A 92 3.55 -12.64 6.58
CA TYR A 92 4.25 -12.31 7.81
C TYR A 92 5.78 -12.30 7.64
N VAL A 93 6.35 -13.20 6.84
CA VAL A 93 7.79 -13.16 6.52
C VAL A 93 8.09 -11.96 5.62
N LEU A 94 7.31 -11.76 4.56
CA LEU A 94 7.54 -10.71 3.56
C LEU A 94 7.31 -9.30 4.10
N PHE A 95 6.37 -9.12 5.03
CA PHE A 95 5.97 -7.82 5.55
C PHE A 95 6.79 -7.47 6.79
N PRO A 96 6.47 -7.93 8.01
CA PRO A 96 7.22 -7.51 9.19
C PRO A 96 8.64 -8.04 9.20
N GLY A 97 8.93 -9.25 8.70
CA GLY A 97 10.30 -9.78 8.65
C GLY A 97 11.24 -8.87 7.87
N ILE A 98 10.96 -8.64 6.59
CA ILE A 98 11.81 -7.77 5.75
C ILE A 98 11.82 -6.31 6.24
N THR A 99 10.71 -5.82 6.80
CA THR A 99 10.64 -4.49 7.39
C THR A 99 11.57 -4.34 8.60
N VAL A 100 11.70 -5.36 9.45
CA VAL A 100 12.62 -5.33 10.60
C VAL A 100 14.07 -5.31 10.12
N VAL A 101 14.43 -6.09 9.10
CA VAL A 101 15.75 -6.02 8.44
C VAL A 101 16.05 -4.58 7.99
N PHE A 102 15.09 -3.96 7.29
CA PHE A 102 15.22 -2.59 6.81
C PHE A 102 15.36 -1.57 7.95
N ALA A 103 14.49 -1.64 8.97
CA ALA A 103 14.50 -0.74 10.12
C ALA A 103 15.80 -0.81 10.94
N VAL A 104 16.32 -2.02 11.19
CA VAL A 104 17.60 -2.23 11.89
C VAL A 104 18.77 -1.70 11.05
N SER A 105 18.73 -1.88 9.73
CA SER A 105 19.76 -1.41 8.80
C SER A 105 19.82 0.12 8.76
N LEU A 106 18.67 0.79 8.71
CA LEU A 106 18.59 2.26 8.81
C LEU A 106 19.10 2.77 10.17
N ALA A 107 18.76 2.10 11.27
CA ALA A 107 19.29 2.44 12.58
C ALA A 107 20.83 2.29 12.63
N TYR A 108 21.37 1.24 12.02
CA TYR A 108 22.81 1.05 11.92
C TYR A 108 23.50 2.15 11.10
N ALA A 109 22.92 2.53 9.97
CA ALA A 109 23.40 3.60 9.09
C ALA A 109 23.42 4.95 9.80
N THR A 110 22.29 5.36 10.38
CA THR A 110 22.13 6.66 11.04
C THR A 110 23.07 6.84 12.22
N VAL A 111 23.27 5.78 13.02
CA VAL A 111 24.27 5.80 14.12
C VAL A 111 25.69 5.77 13.56
N GLY A 112 25.96 4.99 12.51
CA GLY A 112 27.28 4.91 11.88
C GLY A 112 27.74 6.23 11.23
N LEU A 113 26.80 6.99 10.68
CA LEU A 113 27.01 8.32 10.10
C LEU A 113 27.15 9.44 11.15
N GLY A 114 26.96 9.14 12.44
CA GLY A 114 27.10 10.13 13.51
C GLY A 114 26.00 11.19 13.53
N LEU A 115 24.79 10.87 13.03
CA LEU A 115 23.68 11.82 13.02
C LEU A 115 23.25 12.16 14.45
N THR A 116 22.93 13.43 14.71
CA THR A 116 22.68 13.96 16.07
C THR A 116 21.35 13.52 16.69
N ARG A 117 20.32 13.27 15.86
CA ARG A 117 18.97 12.89 16.33
C ARG A 117 18.42 11.67 15.57
N PRO A 118 19.10 10.51 15.63
CA PRO A 118 18.76 9.36 14.79
C PRO A 118 17.34 8.85 15.02
N ARG A 119 16.82 8.91 16.26
CA ARG A 119 15.44 8.51 16.57
C ARG A 119 14.39 9.39 15.89
N LEU A 120 14.59 10.70 15.91
CA LEU A 120 13.66 11.66 15.28
C LEU A 120 13.70 11.51 13.75
N LEU A 121 14.90 11.35 13.20
CA LEU A 121 15.10 11.14 11.76
C LEU A 121 14.43 9.85 11.28
N LEU A 122 14.61 8.74 11.99
CA LEU A 122 13.96 7.46 11.63
C LEU A 122 12.43 7.52 11.79
N GLY A 123 11.94 8.23 12.82
CA GLY A 123 10.52 8.49 13.00
C GLY A 123 9.93 9.29 11.83
N GLY A 124 10.55 10.42 11.50
CA GLY A 124 10.12 11.28 10.39
C GLY A 124 10.24 10.59 9.03
N LEU A 125 11.34 9.87 8.78
CA LEU A 125 11.53 9.10 7.56
C LEU A 125 10.50 7.97 7.43
N GLY A 126 10.18 7.27 8.53
CA GLY A 126 9.13 6.26 8.56
C GLY A 126 7.78 6.84 8.15
N ILE A 127 7.38 7.97 8.76
CA ILE A 127 6.13 8.67 8.42
C ILE A 127 6.13 9.12 6.96
N LEU A 128 7.24 9.70 6.50
CA LEU A 128 7.39 10.12 5.10
C LEU A 128 7.19 8.93 4.14
N ILE A 129 7.83 7.80 4.40
CA ILE A 129 7.70 6.60 3.55
C ILE A 129 6.27 6.05 3.58
N ILE A 130 5.63 6.02 4.75
CA ILE A 130 4.23 5.56 4.90
C ILE A 130 3.29 6.38 4.00
N LEU A 131 3.50 7.70 3.91
CA LEU A 131 2.61 8.59 3.17
C LEU A 131 3.00 8.73 1.70
N ALA A 132 4.29 8.88 1.39
CA ALA A 132 4.75 9.19 0.05
C ALA A 132 4.45 8.08 -0.96
N GLY A 133 4.62 6.81 -0.57
CA GLY A 133 4.36 5.67 -1.46
C GLY A 133 2.89 5.62 -1.93
N PRO A 134 1.91 5.52 -1.02
CA PRO A 134 0.50 5.51 -1.39
C PRO A 134 0.05 6.76 -2.13
N LEU A 135 0.55 7.95 -1.76
CA LEU A 135 0.20 9.19 -2.48
C LEU A 135 0.74 9.20 -3.92
N TYR A 136 1.94 8.66 -4.13
CA TYR A 136 2.53 8.51 -5.46
C TYR A 136 1.78 7.47 -6.30
N ASP A 137 1.51 6.30 -5.71
CA ASP A 137 0.83 5.20 -6.38
C ASP A 137 -0.62 5.57 -6.73
N LEU A 138 -1.41 6.03 -5.76
CA LEU A 138 -2.83 6.38 -5.98
C LEU A 138 -3.01 7.70 -6.75
N GLY A 139 -2.04 8.61 -6.69
CA GLY A 139 -2.13 9.92 -7.33
C GLY A 139 -1.69 9.92 -8.79
N LEU A 140 -0.74 9.04 -9.17
CA LEU A 140 -0.13 9.04 -10.50
C LEU A 140 -0.35 7.75 -11.29
N HIS A 141 -0.84 6.68 -10.67
CA HIS A 141 -1.03 5.39 -11.32
C HIS A 141 -2.48 4.93 -11.17
N PRO A 142 -3.06 4.30 -12.22
CA PRO A 142 -4.40 3.73 -12.18
C PRO A 142 -4.46 2.41 -11.39
N GLN A 143 -3.86 2.35 -10.20
CA GLN A 143 -3.81 1.15 -9.37
C GLN A 143 -4.48 1.34 -8.00
N PHE A 144 -5.11 0.28 -7.49
CA PHE A 144 -5.71 0.24 -6.15
C PHE A 144 -4.90 -0.58 -5.14
N TYR A 145 -3.65 -0.88 -5.47
CA TYR A 145 -2.68 -1.53 -4.57
C TYR A 145 -1.44 -0.62 -4.43
N THR A 146 -0.72 -0.79 -3.34
CA THR A 146 0.53 -0.06 -3.10
C THR A 146 1.48 -0.94 -2.29
N TYR A 147 2.77 -0.90 -2.63
CA TYR A 147 3.80 -1.53 -1.82
C TYR A 147 4.57 -0.49 -1.04
N ASN A 148 4.94 -0.81 0.20
CA ASN A 148 5.57 0.15 1.09
C ASN A 148 6.69 -0.48 1.92
N HIS A 149 7.82 0.20 2.07
CA HIS A 149 8.96 -0.35 2.81
C HIS A 149 8.70 -0.47 4.33
N VAL A 150 7.66 0.18 4.86
CA VAL A 150 7.32 0.21 6.30
C VAL A 150 6.19 -0.76 6.65
N PHE A 151 4.98 -0.57 6.12
CA PHE A 151 3.86 -1.48 6.42
C PHE A 151 3.76 -2.63 5.42
N GLY A 152 4.54 -2.56 4.35
CA GLY A 152 4.67 -3.63 3.42
C GLY A 152 3.86 -3.53 2.13
N GLY A 153 2.55 -3.40 2.27
CA GLY A 153 1.69 -3.11 1.14
C GLY A 153 0.22 -3.30 1.47
N VAL A 154 -0.62 -2.60 0.71
CA VAL A 154 -2.05 -2.86 0.60
C VAL A 154 -2.24 -3.55 -0.73
N LEU A 155 -2.66 -4.82 -0.70
CA LEU A 155 -2.60 -5.70 -1.88
C LEU A 155 -3.78 -5.53 -2.85
N GLY A 156 -4.77 -4.71 -2.50
CA GLY A 156 -5.93 -4.40 -3.32
C GLY A 156 -7.18 -4.14 -2.48
N PRO A 157 -8.30 -3.82 -3.13
CA PRO A 157 -9.60 -3.71 -2.47
C PRO A 157 -10.04 -5.04 -1.85
N ILE A 158 -10.78 -4.97 -0.75
CA ILE A 158 -11.30 -6.14 0.01
C ILE A 158 -12.18 -7.07 -0.85
N TYR A 159 -12.72 -6.57 -1.97
CA TYR A 159 -13.60 -7.32 -2.87
C TYR A 159 -12.86 -8.06 -3.99
N ASP A 160 -11.54 -7.93 -4.10
CA ASP A 160 -10.76 -8.71 -5.04
C ASP A 160 -10.73 -10.17 -4.56
N LYS A 161 -11.29 -11.08 -5.38
CA LYS A 161 -11.41 -12.51 -5.05
C LYS A 161 -10.05 -13.19 -4.92
N GLN A 162 -8.99 -12.55 -5.38
CA GLN A 162 -7.63 -12.99 -5.20
C GLN A 162 -6.82 -11.85 -4.61
N LEU A 163 -6.66 -11.83 -3.27
CA LEU A 163 -5.42 -11.31 -2.68
C LEU A 163 -4.26 -12.24 -3.10
N ALA A 164 -4.01 -12.35 -4.41
CA ALA A 164 -2.95 -13.17 -4.96
C ALA A 164 -1.62 -12.54 -4.56
N VAL A 165 -0.68 -13.40 -4.20
CA VAL A 165 0.71 -13.00 -4.00
C VAL A 165 1.27 -12.62 -5.37
N ARG A 166 1.15 -11.33 -5.72
CA ARG A 166 1.62 -10.81 -7.00
C ARG A 166 3.14 -10.90 -7.08
N PRO A 167 3.73 -11.25 -8.24
CA PRO A 167 5.19 -11.28 -8.41
C PRO A 167 5.87 -9.96 -8.03
N GLY A 168 5.21 -8.82 -8.32
CA GLY A 168 5.71 -7.49 -7.98
C GLY A 168 5.93 -7.25 -6.49
N LEU A 169 5.19 -7.94 -5.60
CA LEU A 169 5.44 -7.89 -4.17
C LEU A 169 6.84 -8.43 -3.85
N PHE A 170 7.23 -9.57 -4.43
CA PHE A 170 8.56 -10.15 -4.20
C PHE A 170 9.67 -9.24 -4.73
N VAL A 171 9.46 -8.64 -5.90
CA VAL A 171 10.42 -7.68 -6.46
C VAL A 171 10.57 -6.47 -5.53
N PHE A 172 9.46 -5.90 -5.06
CA PHE A 172 9.49 -4.78 -4.13
C PHE A 172 10.14 -5.14 -2.78
N ARG A 173 10.00 -6.38 -2.32
CA ARG A 173 10.70 -6.88 -1.14
C ARG A 173 12.19 -7.09 -1.37
N GLY A 174 12.59 -7.56 -2.55
CA GLY A 174 13.98 -7.55 -2.98
C GLY A 174 14.56 -6.14 -2.99
N LEU A 175 13.81 -5.16 -3.50
CA LEU A 175 14.17 -3.74 -3.48
C LEU A 175 14.32 -3.21 -2.04
N THR A 176 13.42 -3.59 -1.13
CA THR A 176 13.52 -3.23 0.30
C THR A 176 14.79 -3.80 0.95
N LEU A 177 15.15 -5.05 0.62
CA LEU A 177 16.41 -5.64 1.07
C LEU A 177 17.63 -4.97 0.45
N LEU A 178 17.54 -4.50 -0.79
CA LEU A 178 18.61 -3.74 -1.45
C LEU A 178 18.81 -2.37 -0.80
N TRP A 179 17.74 -1.70 -0.41
CA TRP A 179 17.78 -0.50 0.43
C TRP A 179 18.40 -0.79 1.81
N ALA A 180 18.06 -1.91 2.44
CA ALA A 180 18.65 -2.34 3.70
C ALA A 180 20.17 -2.59 3.55
N ALA A 181 20.59 -3.27 2.48
CA ALA A 181 22.00 -3.50 2.17
C ALA A 181 22.74 -2.17 1.96
N THR A 182 22.16 -1.24 1.20
CA THR A 182 22.68 0.12 1.02
C THR A 182 22.90 0.80 2.36
N ALA A 183 21.91 0.78 3.25
CA ALA A 183 22.02 1.37 4.59
C ALA A 183 23.14 0.72 5.43
N VAL A 184 23.25 -0.60 5.42
CA VAL A 184 24.35 -1.32 6.11
C VAL A 184 25.70 -0.91 5.55
N LEU A 185 25.85 -0.88 4.23
CA LEU A 185 27.09 -0.52 3.56
C LEU A 185 27.48 0.94 3.85
N SER A 186 26.54 1.87 3.84
CA SER A 186 26.77 3.26 4.24
C SER A 186 27.25 3.36 5.69
N GLY A 187 26.61 2.63 6.61
CA GLY A 187 27.01 2.59 8.02
C GLY A 187 28.40 1.97 8.25
N ARG A 188 28.80 0.98 7.43
CA ARG A 188 30.14 0.38 7.46
C ARG A 188 31.19 1.32 6.91
N TRP A 189 30.93 1.90 5.73
CA TRP A 189 31.81 2.87 5.08
C TRP A 189 32.07 4.09 5.96
N ALA A 190 31.03 4.64 6.59
CA ALA A 190 31.15 5.77 7.54
C ALA A 190 32.02 5.46 8.76
N ARG A 191 32.11 4.18 9.16
CA ARG A 191 32.98 3.70 10.24
C ARG A 191 34.37 3.30 9.75
N GLY A 192 34.73 3.61 8.49
CA GLY A 192 36.02 3.25 7.89
C GLY A 192 36.17 1.78 7.51
N HIS A 193 35.08 1.01 7.42
CA HIS A 193 35.12 -0.41 7.10
C HIS A 193 34.68 -0.68 5.65
N GLY A 194 35.64 -0.96 4.76
CA GLY A 194 35.39 -1.40 3.38
C GLY A 194 35.41 -0.29 2.32
N SER A 195 35.17 -0.67 1.07
CA SER A 195 35.14 0.26 -0.07
C SER A 195 33.73 0.78 -0.35
N GLY A 196 33.63 1.92 -1.02
CA GLY A 196 32.35 2.49 -1.47
C GLY A 196 31.77 1.81 -2.72
N TRP A 197 32.51 0.89 -3.36
CA TRP A 197 32.08 0.25 -4.60
C TRP A 197 30.79 -0.58 -4.45
N PRO A 198 30.64 -1.47 -3.44
CA PRO A 198 29.40 -2.20 -3.23
C PRO A 198 28.20 -1.28 -3.01
N LEU A 199 28.40 -0.12 -2.36
CA LEU A 199 27.35 0.88 -2.16
C LEU A 199 26.88 1.45 -3.49
N LEU A 200 27.81 1.80 -4.39
CA LEU A 200 27.48 2.28 -5.73
C LEU A 200 26.69 1.23 -6.52
N VAL A 201 27.10 -0.05 -6.47
CA VAL A 201 26.38 -1.14 -7.14
C VAL A 201 24.94 -1.26 -6.62
N CYS A 202 24.72 -1.19 -5.30
CA CYS A 202 23.37 -1.22 -4.74
C CYS A 202 22.53 -0.03 -5.20
N VAL A 203 23.10 1.19 -5.21
CA VAL A 203 22.40 2.40 -5.65
C VAL A 203 22.01 2.32 -7.13
N LEU A 204 22.92 1.86 -7.99
CA LEU A 204 22.61 1.63 -9.42
C LEU A 204 21.55 0.57 -9.61
N GLY A 205 21.59 -0.52 -8.83
CA GLY A 205 20.57 -1.57 -8.85
C GLY A 205 19.19 -1.04 -8.42
N ILE A 206 19.13 -0.21 -7.37
CA ILE A 206 17.89 0.47 -6.94
C ILE A 206 17.35 1.34 -8.08
N GLY A 207 18.21 2.17 -8.70
CA GLY A 207 17.84 3.02 -9.83
C GLY A 207 17.28 2.23 -11.00
N GLY A 208 17.91 1.10 -11.34
CA GLY A 208 17.41 0.18 -12.37
C GLY A 208 16.04 -0.40 -12.03
N ILE A 209 15.84 -0.89 -10.81
CA ILE A 209 14.54 -1.46 -10.40
C ILE A 209 13.42 -0.41 -10.48
N TYR A 210 13.66 0.83 -10.04
CA TYR A 210 12.65 1.90 -10.16
C TYR A 210 12.39 2.30 -11.62
N ALA A 211 13.44 2.35 -12.46
CA ALA A 211 13.30 2.63 -13.89
C ALA A 211 12.44 1.58 -14.62
N PHE A 212 12.48 0.33 -14.16
CA PHE A 212 11.66 -0.77 -14.68
C PHE A 212 10.51 -1.17 -13.74
N SER A 213 10.02 -0.24 -12.92
CA SER A 213 8.99 -0.52 -11.89
C SER A 213 7.70 -1.10 -12.46
N SER A 214 7.22 -0.58 -13.59
CA SER A 214 5.96 -1.00 -14.24
C SER A 214 6.04 -2.44 -14.77
N PRO A 215 7.02 -2.81 -15.64
CA PRO A 215 7.14 -4.19 -16.12
C PRO A 215 7.52 -5.19 -15.00
N LEU A 216 8.12 -4.73 -13.90
CA LEU A 216 8.38 -5.56 -12.73
C LEU A 216 7.15 -5.74 -11.82
N GLY A 217 6.02 -5.10 -12.14
CA GLY A 217 4.77 -5.19 -11.40
C GLY A 217 4.80 -4.48 -10.04
N ILE A 218 5.72 -3.54 -9.84
CA ILE A 218 5.77 -2.69 -8.64
C ILE A 218 4.67 -1.64 -8.70
N ASN A 219 4.50 -1.03 -9.87
CA ASN A 219 3.37 -0.17 -10.20
C ASN A 219 2.75 -0.61 -11.53
N THR A 220 1.62 -0.02 -11.87
CA THR A 220 0.88 -0.28 -13.10
C THR A 220 0.70 1.05 -13.82
N SER A 221 1.39 1.24 -14.95
CA SER A 221 1.23 2.44 -15.77
C SER A 221 0.06 2.32 -16.75
N ALA A 222 -0.48 3.45 -17.19
CA ALA A 222 -1.58 3.46 -18.16
C ALA A 222 -1.17 2.84 -19.51
N GLU A 223 0.10 3.03 -19.91
CA GLU A 223 0.65 2.48 -21.14
C GLU A 223 0.74 0.95 -21.08
N LEU A 224 1.20 0.40 -19.95
CA LEU A 224 1.28 -1.04 -19.77
C LEU A 224 -0.12 -1.68 -19.74
N LEU A 225 -1.09 -1.03 -19.09
CA LEU A 225 -2.48 -1.48 -19.14
C LEU A 225 -3.02 -1.47 -20.56
N GLN A 226 -2.73 -0.42 -21.34
CA GLN A 226 -3.17 -0.33 -22.72
C GLN A 226 -2.54 -1.41 -23.60
N GLU A 227 -1.25 -1.68 -23.40
CA GLU A 227 -0.52 -2.72 -24.13
C GLU A 227 -1.07 -4.12 -23.82
N GLN A 228 -1.43 -4.37 -22.55
CA GLN A 228 -1.99 -5.66 -22.13
C GLN A 228 -3.44 -5.86 -22.56
N LEU A 229 -4.28 -4.82 -22.46
CA LEU A 229 -5.68 -4.93 -22.85
C LEU A 229 -5.79 -4.94 -24.38
N GLY A 230 -5.10 -4.06 -25.10
CA GLY A 230 -5.08 -4.04 -26.58
C GLY A 230 -6.39 -3.60 -27.25
N GLY A 231 -7.55 -3.88 -26.66
CA GLY A 231 -8.86 -3.43 -27.11
C GLY A 231 -9.22 -2.04 -26.59
N HIS A 232 -9.80 -1.22 -27.46
CA HIS A 232 -10.27 0.12 -27.12
C HIS A 232 -11.53 0.46 -27.91
N THR A 233 -12.58 0.86 -27.21
CA THR A 233 -13.80 1.42 -27.80
C THR A 233 -14.07 2.78 -27.17
N ARG A 234 -14.27 3.79 -28.00
CA ARG A 234 -14.53 5.16 -27.56
C ARG A 234 -15.97 5.56 -27.85
N THR A 235 -16.60 6.20 -26.88
CA THR A 235 -17.95 6.78 -26.97
C THR A 235 -17.90 8.29 -26.76
N ALA A 236 -19.05 8.95 -26.61
CA ALA A 236 -19.09 10.39 -26.37
C ALA A 236 -18.57 10.75 -24.97
N HIS A 237 -18.81 9.88 -23.97
CA HIS A 237 -18.49 10.15 -22.57
C HIS A 237 -17.50 9.16 -21.95
N PHE A 238 -17.22 8.03 -22.59
CA PHE A 238 -16.38 6.96 -22.04
C PHE A 238 -15.35 6.43 -23.03
N ASP A 239 -14.16 6.14 -22.51
CA ASP A 239 -13.16 5.28 -23.13
C ASP A 239 -13.20 3.91 -22.43
N LEU A 240 -13.49 2.85 -23.19
CA LEU A 240 -13.50 1.47 -22.69
C LEU A 240 -12.26 0.75 -23.20
N TYR A 241 -11.44 0.27 -22.27
CA TYR A 241 -10.28 -0.57 -22.53
C TYR A 241 -10.58 -2.00 -22.07
N TYR A 242 -10.31 -3.00 -22.90
CA TYR A 242 -10.67 -4.39 -22.65
C TYR A 242 -9.74 -5.35 -23.38
N ASP A 243 -9.65 -6.59 -22.90
CA ASP A 243 -8.96 -7.68 -23.59
C ASP A 243 -9.84 -8.21 -24.74
N PRO A 244 -9.44 -8.10 -26.02
CA PRO A 244 -10.22 -8.55 -27.16
C PRO A 244 -10.33 -10.08 -27.25
N GLU A 245 -9.47 -10.83 -26.56
CA GLU A 245 -9.58 -12.29 -26.47
C GLU A 245 -10.72 -12.73 -25.54
N GLU A 246 -11.00 -11.95 -24.48
CA GLU A 246 -12.10 -12.20 -23.55
C GLU A 246 -13.41 -11.51 -23.96
N VAL A 247 -13.31 -10.30 -24.54
CA VAL A 247 -14.44 -9.45 -24.89
C VAL A 247 -14.44 -9.16 -26.38
N GLY A 248 -15.30 -9.87 -27.12
CA GLY A 248 -15.50 -9.61 -28.54
C GLY A 248 -16.09 -8.23 -28.85
N GLU A 249 -15.88 -7.75 -30.08
CA GLU A 249 -16.28 -6.39 -30.50
C GLU A 249 -17.78 -6.08 -30.27
N ALA A 250 -18.67 -7.04 -30.53
CA ALA A 250 -20.11 -6.88 -30.30
C ALA A 250 -20.42 -6.66 -28.81
N THR A 251 -19.80 -7.45 -27.92
CA THR A 251 -19.95 -7.30 -26.47
C THR A 251 -19.38 -5.98 -25.98
N ALA A 252 -18.24 -5.55 -26.53
CA ALA A 252 -17.65 -4.25 -26.21
C ALA A 252 -18.57 -3.09 -26.63
N ALA A 253 -19.20 -3.18 -27.82
CA ALA A 253 -20.18 -2.21 -28.29
C ALA A 253 -21.44 -2.16 -27.41
N ASP A 254 -21.95 -3.32 -26.99
CA ASP A 254 -23.10 -3.41 -26.07
C ASP A 254 -22.76 -2.81 -24.69
N LEU A 255 -21.57 -3.09 -24.16
CA LEU A 255 -21.07 -2.48 -22.92
C LEU A 255 -20.95 -0.96 -23.05
N ALA A 256 -20.40 -0.48 -24.15
CA ALA A 256 -20.27 0.94 -24.44
C ALA A 256 -21.65 1.64 -24.49
N ALA A 257 -22.62 1.05 -25.20
CA ALA A 257 -23.99 1.55 -25.25
C ALA A 257 -24.67 1.55 -23.88
N ALA A 258 -24.44 0.50 -23.06
CA ALA A 258 -24.97 0.42 -21.70
C ALA A 258 -24.41 1.52 -20.78
N HIS A 259 -23.11 1.85 -20.89
CA HIS A 259 -22.50 2.94 -20.13
C HIS A 259 -23.10 4.30 -20.51
N GLU A 260 -23.27 4.56 -21.81
CA GLU A 260 -23.92 5.79 -22.30
C GLU A 260 -25.37 5.91 -21.84
N ALA A 261 -26.15 4.83 -21.92
CA ALA A 261 -27.54 4.81 -21.43
C ALA A 261 -27.61 5.06 -19.91
N ARG A 262 -26.68 4.47 -19.14
CA ARG A 262 -26.58 4.66 -17.69
C ARG A 262 -26.19 6.10 -17.35
N TYR A 263 -25.25 6.69 -18.08
CA TYR A 263 -24.85 8.07 -17.93
C TYR A 263 -26.00 9.04 -18.20
N ALA A 264 -26.72 8.84 -19.31
CA ALA A 264 -27.90 9.64 -19.65
C ALA A 264 -28.97 9.56 -18.54
N TRP A 265 -29.19 8.37 -17.99
CA TRP A 265 -30.12 8.17 -16.88
C TRP A 265 -29.68 8.91 -15.60
N VAL A 266 -28.39 8.83 -15.23
CA VAL A 266 -27.87 9.51 -14.03
C VAL A 266 -27.98 11.03 -14.20
N ARG A 267 -27.58 11.54 -15.36
CA ARG A 267 -27.65 12.96 -15.68
C ARG A 267 -29.08 13.49 -15.62
N GLY A 268 -30.03 12.78 -16.23
CA GLY A 268 -31.44 13.16 -16.18
C GLY A 268 -32.01 13.26 -14.76
N ARG A 269 -31.54 12.41 -13.83
CA ARG A 269 -31.93 12.50 -12.42
C ARG A 269 -31.32 13.68 -11.69
N LEU A 270 -30.03 13.94 -11.91
CA LEU A 270 -29.35 15.08 -11.30
C LEU A 270 -29.92 16.42 -11.80
N ASP A 271 -30.29 16.51 -13.07
CA ASP A 271 -30.92 17.70 -13.66
C ASP A 271 -32.34 17.94 -13.09
N GLN A 272 -33.09 16.88 -12.79
CA GLN A 272 -34.40 16.98 -12.13
C GLN A 272 -34.31 17.42 -10.67
N GLU A 273 -33.29 16.96 -9.94
CA GLU A 273 -33.06 17.35 -8.54
C GLU A 273 -32.51 18.79 -8.41
N SER A 274 -31.68 19.24 -9.36
CA SER A 274 -31.14 20.61 -9.39
C SER A 274 -32.13 21.64 -9.96
N GLY A 275 -33.04 21.24 -10.85
CA GLY A 275 -34.16 22.06 -11.33
C GLY A 275 -35.22 22.38 -10.25
N GLY A 276 -35.15 21.74 -9.07
CA GLY A 276 -35.96 22.06 -7.89
C GLY A 276 -35.45 23.25 -7.06
N VAL A 277 -34.23 23.75 -7.35
CA VAL A 277 -33.71 25.01 -6.79
C VAL A 277 -33.81 26.09 -7.87
N ALA A 278 -35.03 26.35 -8.33
CA ALA A 278 -35.29 27.58 -9.07
C ALA A 278 -35.14 28.74 -8.09
N LEU A 279 -34.02 29.48 -8.21
CA LEU A 279 -33.92 30.84 -7.71
C LEU A 279 -35.12 31.61 -8.28
N ASP A 280 -36.00 32.02 -7.38
CA ASP A 280 -37.20 32.80 -7.62
C ASP A 280 -36.85 34.02 -8.50
N SER A 281 -37.12 33.92 -9.79
CA SER A 281 -37.10 35.07 -10.70
C SER A 281 -38.49 35.69 -10.66
N PRO A 282 -38.62 36.92 -10.14
CA PRO A 282 -39.92 37.52 -9.88
C PRO A 282 -40.43 38.19 -11.15
N ASP A 283 -40.85 37.42 -12.16
CA ASP A 283 -41.60 37.98 -13.29
C ASP A 283 -42.33 36.88 -14.09
N ALA A 284 -43.49 36.46 -13.59
CA ALA A 284 -44.50 35.81 -14.42
C ALA A 284 -45.90 36.33 -14.03
N PRO A 285 -46.70 36.85 -14.98
CA PRO A 285 -47.98 37.48 -14.68
C PRO A 285 -49.10 36.45 -14.45
N ALA A 286 -50.02 36.79 -13.54
CA ALA A 286 -51.12 35.95 -13.09
C ALA A 286 -52.18 35.67 -14.18
N PRO A 287 -52.85 34.49 -14.15
CA PRO A 287 -53.88 34.13 -15.12
C PRO A 287 -55.23 34.77 -14.76
N ARG A 288 -55.91 35.35 -15.76
CA ARG A 288 -57.30 35.82 -15.63
C ARG A 288 -58.28 34.70 -15.96
N SER A 289 -59.20 34.47 -15.02
CA SER A 289 -60.34 33.56 -15.09
C SER A 289 -61.57 34.19 -15.77
N GLY A 290 -62.35 33.37 -16.48
CA GLY A 290 -63.75 33.62 -16.89
C GLY A 290 -64.16 32.61 -17.98
N VAL A 291 -64.88 31.51 -17.70
CA VAL A 291 -66.36 31.38 -17.63
C VAL A 291 -67.01 31.75 -18.99
N ALA A 292 -67.82 30.97 -19.72
CA ALA A 292 -68.71 29.82 -19.43
C ALA A 292 -68.94 28.93 -20.68
N GLU A 293 -69.37 27.69 -20.45
CA GLU A 293 -70.13 26.79 -21.34
C GLU A 293 -71.53 27.37 -21.73
N PRO A 294 -72.43 26.69 -22.50
CA PRO A 294 -72.28 25.81 -23.70
C PRO A 294 -73.36 26.12 -24.78
N GLY A 295 -73.35 25.40 -25.93
CA GLY A 295 -74.59 25.07 -26.67
C GLY A 295 -74.57 25.16 -28.20
N ALA A 296 -75.03 24.04 -28.79
CA ALA A 296 -75.41 23.76 -30.20
C ALA A 296 -74.30 23.49 -31.22
#